data_AF-W5TAV1-F1
#
_entry.id   AF-W5TAV1-F1
#
_cell.length_a   1.000
_cell.length_b   1.000
_cell.length_c   1.000
_cell.angle_alpha   90.00
_cell.angle_beta   90.00
_cell.angle_gamma   90.00
#
_symmetry.space_group_name_H-M   'P 1'
#
loop_
_entity.id
_entity.type
_entity.pdbx_description
1 polymer ?
#
loop_
_entity_poly.entity_id
_entity_poly.type
_entity_poly.pdbx_seq_one_letter_code
_entity_poly.pdbx_strand_id
1 'polypeptide(L)' 'MFARVSRAYEMFVAEDEYFFEAAGDPVRHAGTAIALTWVMRSRADGSIAGSGLEVLTFGADGRVRTDHQYVS' A
#
# COMPACT_ATOMS: atom_id res chain seq x y z
N MET A 1 -1.07 6.36 -12.21
CA MET A 1 -1.44 5.55 -11.03
C MET A 1 -1.47 4.07 -11.36
N PHE A 2 -2.38 3.61 -12.24
CA PHE A 2 -2.57 2.17 -12.50
C PHE A 2 -1.32 1.42 -12.96
N ALA A 3 -0.51 1.94 -13.87
CA ALA A 3 0.70 1.24 -14.33
C ALA A 3 1.69 0.89 -13.20
N ARG A 4 1.84 1.76 -12.19
CA ARG A 4 2.71 1.51 -11.03
C ARG A 4 2.12 0.42 -10.15
N VAL A 5 0.82 0.53 -9.84
CA VAL A 5 0.10 -0.43 -9.00
C VAL A 5 0.06 -1.81 -9.67
N SER A 6 -0.24 -1.88 -10.97
CA SER A 6 -0.20 -3.11 -11.76
C SER A 6 1.19 -3.73 -11.73
N ARG A 7 2.26 -2.94 -11.95
CA ARG A 7 3.62 -3.47 -11.87
C ARG A 7 3.95 -4.03 -10.48
N ALA A 8 3.56 -3.34 -9.40
CA ALA A 8 3.78 -3.84 -8.05
C ALA A 8 2.99 -5.13 -7.78
N TYR A 9 1.76 -5.23 -8.29
CA TYR A 9 0.96 -6.45 -8.23
C TYR A 9 1.67 -7.62 -8.92
N GLU A 10 2.10 -7.45 -10.18
CA GLU A 10 2.81 -8.50 -10.92
C GLU A 10 4.11 -8.92 -10.22
N MET A 11 4.84 -7.97 -9.64
CA MET A 11 6.13 -8.25 -8.99
C MET A 11 5.99 -8.99 -7.66
N PHE A 12 4.95 -8.72 -6.88
CA PHE A 12 4.91 -9.15 -5.47
C PHE A 12 3.68 -10.00 -5.12
N VAL A 13 2.59 -9.91 -5.87
CA VAL A 13 1.31 -10.53 -5.49
C VAL A 13 0.83 -11.57 -6.49
N ALA A 14 1.09 -11.39 -7.79
CA ALA A 14 0.54 -12.26 -8.85
C ALA A 14 0.92 -13.74 -8.69
N GLU A 15 2.16 -14.01 -8.29
CA GLU A 15 2.68 -15.37 -8.04
C GLU A 15 2.38 -15.89 -6.62
N ASP A 16 1.57 -15.18 -5.85
CA ASP A 16 1.17 -15.52 -4.47
C ASP A 16 2.35 -15.68 -3.48
N GLU A 17 3.54 -15.18 -3.82
CA GLU A 17 4.74 -15.28 -2.98
C GLU A 17 4.70 -14.32 -1.78
N TYR A 18 4.15 -13.11 -1.98
CA TYR A 18 4.01 -12.11 -0.93
C TYR A 18 2.56 -11.64 -0.77
N PHE A 19 2.26 -11.15 0.43
CA PHE A 19 1.02 -10.42 0.71
C PHE A 19 1.32 -9.15 1.52
N PHE A 20 0.43 -8.18 1.41
CA PHE A 20 0.52 -6.92 2.14
C PHE A 20 -0.53 -6.88 3.25
N GLU A 21 -0.15 -6.38 4.41
CA GLU A 21 -1.06 -6.12 5.53
C GLU A 21 -0.88 -4.70 6.05
N ALA A 22 -1.96 -4.14 6.63
CA ALA A 22 -1.87 -2.87 7.34
C ALA A 22 -1.05 -3.04 8.62
N ALA A 23 -0.10 -2.14 8.83
CA ALA A 23 0.72 -2.09 10.02
C ALA A 23 0.19 -0.99 10.95
N GLY A 24 -0.90 -1.27 11.66
CA GLY A 24 -1.59 -0.31 12.53
C GLY A 24 -2.77 0.40 11.85
N ASP A 25 -3.34 1.38 12.56
CA ASP A 25 -4.55 2.08 12.12
C ASP A 25 -4.25 3.18 11.10
N PRO A 26 -5.04 3.29 10.01
CA PRO A 26 -4.96 4.43 9.11
C PRO A 26 -5.28 5.75 9.80
N VAL A 27 -4.48 6.78 9.52
CA VAL A 27 -4.66 8.13 10.05
C VAL A 27 -5.35 9.01 9.00
N ARG A 28 -6.47 9.62 9.39
CA ARG A 28 -7.13 10.65 8.57
C ARG A 28 -6.46 12.00 8.81
N HIS A 29 -6.10 12.68 7.74
CA HIS A 29 -5.59 14.05 7.79
C HIS A 29 -6.66 15.04 7.33
N ALA A 30 -6.37 16.35 7.46
CA ALA A 30 -7.24 17.39 6.96
C ALA A 30 -7.50 17.24 5.45
N GLY A 31 -8.71 17.57 5.00
CA GLY A 31 -9.12 17.39 3.61
C GLY A 31 -9.45 15.93 3.29
N THR A 32 -8.95 15.43 2.16
CA THR A 32 -9.26 14.08 1.66
C THR A 32 -8.09 13.10 1.76
N ALA A 33 -7.13 13.39 2.64
CA ALA A 33 -5.90 12.61 2.79
C ALA A 33 -6.02 11.52 3.88
N ILE A 34 -5.49 10.34 3.57
CA ILE A 34 -5.34 9.21 4.51
C ILE A 34 -3.90 8.72 4.43
N ALA A 35 -3.26 8.57 5.58
CA ALA A 35 -1.97 7.92 5.72
C ALA A 35 -2.15 6.52 6.31
N LEU A 36 -1.47 5.51 5.77
CA LEU A 36 -1.47 4.16 6.33
C LEU A 36 -0.09 3.53 6.18
N THR A 37 0.34 2.80 7.19
CA THR A 37 1.55 1.99 7.17
C THR A 37 1.23 0.56 6.77
N TRP A 38 2.17 -0.10 6.11
CA TRP A 38 2.02 -1.47 5.64
C TRP A 38 3.31 -2.26 5.80
N VAL A 39 3.18 -3.58 5.91
CA VAL A 39 4.28 -4.53 5.73
C VAL A 39 3.94 -5.52 4.63
N MET A 40 4.94 -5.88 3.84
CA MET A 40 4.90 -6.97 2.88
C MET A 40 5.52 -8.20 3.55
N ARG A 41 4.79 -9.31 3.56
CA ARG A 41 5.22 -10.57 4.18
C ARG A 41 5.39 -11.66 3.16
N SER A 42 6.41 -12.49 3.35
CA SER A 42 6.57 -13.76 2.65
C SER A 42 5.46 -14.72 3.06
N ARG A 43 4.81 -15.37 2.09
CA ARG A 43 3.87 -16.46 2.37
C ARG A 43 4.54 -17.71 2.91
N ALA A 44 5.81 -17.93 2.58
CA ALA A 44 6.51 -19.15 2.94
C ALA A 44 6.76 -19.26 4.46
N ASP A 45 7.07 -18.14 5.11
CA ASP A 45 7.51 -18.12 6.51
C ASP A 45 6.96 -16.94 7.34
N GLY A 46 6.20 -16.03 6.74
CA GLY A 46 5.64 -14.86 7.42
C GLY A 46 6.65 -13.74 7.73
N SER A 47 7.89 -13.89 7.27
CA SER A 47 8.93 -12.87 7.46
C SER A 47 8.57 -11.56 6.74
N ILE A 48 9.01 -10.43 7.29
CA ILE A 48 8.82 -9.11 6.69
C ILE A 48 9.85 -8.94 5.57
N ALA A 49 9.36 -8.85 4.33
CA ALA A 49 10.16 -8.64 3.13
C ALA A 49 10.22 -7.17 2.70
N GLY A 50 9.34 -6.32 3.26
CA GLY A 50 9.36 -4.88 3.04
C GLY A 50 8.35 -4.16 3.92
N SER A 51 8.50 -2.84 4.07
CA SER A 51 7.54 -2.01 4.80
C SER A 51 7.49 -0.61 4.23
N GLY A 52 6.44 0.13 4.57
CA GLY A 52 6.33 1.50 4.12
C GLY A 52 5.14 2.27 4.65
N LEU A 53 5.08 3.52 4.22
CA LEU A 53 3.99 4.46 4.41
C LEU A 53 3.38 4.79 3.04
N GLU A 54 2.06 4.80 2.99
CA GLU A 54 1.29 5.25 1.83
C GLU A 54 0.45 6.46 2.23
N VAL A 55 0.50 7.53 1.42
CA VAL A 55 -0.32 8.73 1.60
C VAL A 55 -1.24 8.90 0.39
N LEU A 56 -2.50 8.55 0.60
CA LEU A 56 -3.55 8.60 -0.41
C LEU A 56 -4.37 9.88 -0.29
N THR A 57 -4.78 10.47 -1.40
CA THR A 57 -5.88 11.44 -1.42
C THR A 57 -7.04 10.88 -2.23
N PHE A 58 -8.27 11.25 -1.85
CA PHE A 58 -9.48 10.77 -2.49
C PHE A 58 -10.23 11.90 -3.20
N GLY A 59 -10.86 11.55 -4.33
CA GLY A 59 -11.84 12.37 -5.02
C GLY A 59 -13.21 12.32 -4.34
N ALA A 60 -14.14 13.17 -4.77
CA ALA A 60 -15.51 13.19 -4.26
C ALA A 60 -16.30 11.90 -4.58
N ASP A 61 -15.85 11.13 -5.56
CA ASP A 61 -16.38 9.80 -5.93
C ASP A 61 -15.80 8.66 -5.07
N GLY A 62 -14.98 8.99 -4.06
CA GLY A 62 -14.33 8.02 -3.18
C GLY A 62 -13.18 7.26 -3.85
N ARG A 63 -12.75 7.62 -5.06
CA ARG A 63 -11.60 6.98 -5.72
C ARG A 63 -10.29 7.67 -5.33
N VAL A 64 -9.21 6.88 -5.31
CA VAL A 64 -7.86 7.42 -5.10
C VAL A 64 -7.53 8.38 -6.24
N ARG A 65 -7.16 9.61 -5.88
CA ARG A 65 -6.72 10.67 -6.79
C ARG A 65 -5.20 10.74 -6.86
N THR A 66 -4.54 10.64 -5.71
CA THR A 66 -3.08 10.58 -5.61
C THR A 66 -2.65 9.51 -4.63
N ASP A 67 -1.45 9.01 -4.85
CA ASP A 67 -0.82 7.93 -4.12
C ASP A 67 0.68 8.28 -4.06
N HIS A 68 1.19 8.38 -2.83
CA HIS A 68 2.56 8.78 -2.53
C HIS A 68 3.13 7.76 -1.55
N GLN A 69 4.05 6.97 -2.07
CA GLN A 69 4.65 5.84 -1.36
C GLN A 69 6.04 6.21 -0.82
N TYR A 70 6.30 5.82 0.43
CA TYR A 70 7.61 5.85 1.06
C TYR A 70 7.94 4.43 1.53
N VAL A 71 9.01 3.84 0.96
CA VAL A 71 9.39 2.44 1.19
C VAL A 71 10.72 2.41 1.94
N SER A 72 10.87 1.46 2.87
CA SER A 72 12.12 1.18 3.59
C SER A 72 12.61 -0.24 3.36
#